data_AF-A0A8T4Y4H7-F1
#
_entry.id   AF-A0A8T4Y4H7-F1
#
_cell.length_a   1.000
_cell.length_b   1.000
_cell.length_c   1.000
_cell.angle_alpha   90.00
_cell.angle_beta   90.00
_cell.angle_gamma   90.00
#
_symmetry.space_group_name_H-M   'P 1'
#
loop_
_entity.id
_entity.type
_entity.pdbx_description
1 polymer ?
#
loop_
_entity_poly.entity_id
_entity_poly.type
_entity_poly.pdbx_seq_one_letter_code
_entity_poly.pdbx_strand_id
1 'polypeptide(L)'
;MTRQVLDNSTQSEIQALCKEEASPFNVVAALCYDLFMCVQKENPHFNVLMILDSPRTILKYRIKPFKGGEVSFLIVDRKTFEKDVASDWLGGLLVENMLTPYDPIINKDLLWEKEVQAKKRLITEDLDNLVLEYPEISQELLIKPEYFMFEAMARKASLYPPVMYKFLKVFETGSKTENLVRMMNGFDAALKILAKEGCIKQSDGFIKIMARHIDSVRRRKRALLIFKSARNLFLRHSLEVFPKMVLSLLEDYGRYVEYFRDPESLKMIRLPELEETKKHIFISTPLGLVSLSEKISIEDFVKKAFPENRDSKVDLEKLGGALNAVYSLKIHRFGREQKIVVKVFKDWYGWKWFPLKLWAFGTRGFSVLGKSRLEREYANNLYLSKNGCNVPLIIHVSPKERLIFQEFIDGESLSNIIKKLYSSRQIEPDLIEKVKQVGGEIAKVHRLNLALGDCKPENIIVGPDGKIWFLDLEQAEKGGDQAWDLAELLFYSGHYGFLSSADFAQKVTKAFVNGYLEAGGSVENVKKARSPRYIKVFSFFTPPHILLAISSVCGKINVKLETNIK
;
A
#
# COMPACT_ATOMS: atom_id res chain seq x y z
N MET A 1 16.72 6.16 37.68
CA MET A 1 16.20 5.33 36.57
C MET A 1 16.51 3.89 36.92
N THR A 2 15.54 3.16 37.44
CA THR A 2 15.70 1.79 37.94
C THR A 2 15.56 0.85 36.76
N ARG A 3 16.64 0.16 36.42
CA ARG A 3 16.71 -0.83 35.33
C ARG A 3 15.69 -1.95 35.63
N GLN A 4 14.76 -2.24 34.72
CA GLN A 4 13.86 -3.40 34.80
C GLN A 4 14.62 -4.67 34.38
N VAL A 5 15.54 -5.10 35.24
CA VAL A 5 16.31 -6.34 35.10
C VAL A 5 16.16 -7.11 36.39
N LEU A 6 15.99 -8.43 36.29
CA LEU A 6 16.00 -9.31 37.46
C LEU A 6 17.29 -9.09 38.27
N ASP A 7 17.17 -8.93 39.58
CA ASP A 7 18.36 -8.93 40.42
C ASP A 7 19.00 -10.33 40.43
N ASN A 8 20.31 -10.36 40.70
CA ASN A 8 21.10 -11.59 40.61
C ASN A 8 20.63 -12.68 41.59
N SER A 9 20.05 -12.31 42.73
CA SER A 9 19.55 -13.26 43.73
C SER A 9 18.29 -13.95 43.23
N THR A 10 17.30 -13.18 42.79
CA THR A 10 16.06 -13.70 42.22
C THR A 10 16.31 -14.51 40.94
N GLN A 11 17.21 -14.04 40.06
CA GLN A 11 17.58 -14.80 38.86
C GLN A 11 18.16 -16.18 39.20
N SER A 12 19.03 -16.26 40.20
CA SER A 12 19.66 -17.52 40.62
C SER A 12 18.64 -18.51 41.21
N GLU A 13 17.67 -18.01 41.97
CA GLU A 13 16.59 -18.83 42.54
C GLU A 13 15.64 -19.35 41.46
N ILE A 14 15.22 -18.49 40.52
CA ILE A 14 14.42 -18.91 39.36
C ILE A 14 15.17 -19.96 38.54
N GLN A 15 16.49 -19.80 38.35
CA GLN A 15 17.30 -20.78 37.63
C GLN A 15 17.36 -22.13 38.36
N ALA A 16 17.37 -22.15 39.69
CA ALA A 16 17.30 -23.39 40.47
C ALA A 16 15.93 -24.07 40.30
N LEU A 17 14.84 -23.31 40.39
CA LEU A 17 13.49 -23.82 40.16
C LEU A 17 13.30 -24.36 38.74
N CYS A 18 13.87 -23.70 37.72
CA CYS A 18 13.89 -24.22 36.35
C CYS A 18 14.51 -25.62 36.28
N LYS A 19 15.63 -25.85 36.97
CA LYS A 19 16.30 -27.16 36.97
C LYS A 19 15.49 -28.23 37.70
N GLU A 20 14.81 -27.86 38.78
CA GLU A 20 13.91 -28.75 39.52
C GLU A 20 12.71 -29.17 38.66
N GLU A 21 12.00 -28.19 38.08
CA GLU A 21 10.80 -28.43 37.25
C GLU A 21 11.10 -29.15 35.94
N ALA A 22 12.33 -29.06 35.43
CA ALA A 22 12.73 -29.73 34.21
C ALA A 22 12.86 -31.24 34.37
N SER A 23 13.15 -31.75 35.58
CA SER A 23 13.45 -33.15 35.82
C SER A 23 12.34 -34.10 35.31
N PRO A 24 12.67 -35.18 34.57
CA PRO A 24 14.02 -35.71 34.27
C PRO A 24 14.66 -35.16 32.98
N PHE A 25 14.09 -34.11 32.37
CA PHE A 25 14.59 -33.51 31.13
C PHE A 25 15.62 -32.40 31.39
N ASN A 26 16.37 -32.03 30.36
CA ASN A 26 17.30 -30.90 30.39
C ASN A 26 16.61 -29.61 29.94
N VAL A 27 16.94 -28.49 30.59
CA VAL A 27 16.52 -27.15 30.12
C VAL A 27 17.42 -26.72 28.97
N VAL A 28 16.84 -26.53 27.79
CA VAL A 28 17.51 -26.04 26.59
C VAL A 28 17.70 -24.52 26.67
N ALA A 29 16.65 -23.82 27.09
CA ALA A 29 16.63 -22.38 27.30
C ALA A 29 15.48 -22.01 28.24
N ALA A 30 15.62 -20.87 28.91
CA ALA A 30 14.56 -20.30 29.74
C ALA A 30 14.63 -18.77 29.70
N LEU A 31 13.48 -18.12 29.60
CA LEU A 31 13.35 -16.67 29.61
C LEU A 31 12.29 -16.24 30.64
N CYS A 32 12.55 -15.13 31.33
CA CYS A 32 11.56 -14.46 32.16
C CYS A 32 10.97 -13.29 31.38
N TYR A 33 9.66 -13.25 31.24
CA TYR A 33 8.93 -12.23 30.49
C TYR A 33 7.97 -11.45 31.41
N ASP A 34 7.40 -10.37 30.89
CA ASP A 34 6.47 -9.49 31.61
C ASP A 34 7.04 -8.85 32.89
N LEU A 35 8.36 -8.66 32.98
CA LEU A 35 9.02 -8.07 34.16
C LEU A 35 8.51 -6.66 34.50
N PHE A 36 8.09 -5.90 33.50
CA PHE A 36 7.46 -4.58 33.68
C PHE A 36 6.14 -4.66 34.49
N MET A 37 5.50 -5.82 34.56
CA MET A 37 4.29 -6.09 35.36
C MET A 37 4.58 -6.35 36.84
N CYS A 38 5.84 -6.62 37.19
CA CYS A 38 6.28 -6.97 38.54
C CYS A 38 6.72 -5.76 39.36
N VAL A 39 6.82 -4.58 38.74
CA VAL A 39 7.31 -3.36 39.38
C VAL A 39 6.33 -2.90 40.47
N GLN A 40 6.83 -2.69 41.69
CA GLN A 40 6.10 -2.14 42.86
C GLN A 40 5.06 -3.06 43.52
N LYS A 41 5.21 -4.40 43.48
CA LYS A 41 4.35 -5.31 44.25
C LYS A 41 5.05 -5.86 45.50
N GLU A 42 4.33 -5.87 46.63
CA GLU A 42 4.78 -6.51 47.89
C GLU A 42 4.96 -8.03 47.74
N ASN A 43 4.30 -8.63 46.75
CA ASN A 43 4.38 -10.05 46.38
C ASN A 43 4.59 -10.19 44.85
N PRO A 44 5.84 -10.16 44.35
CA PRO A 44 6.14 -10.30 42.92
C PRO A 44 5.69 -11.66 42.34
N HIS A 45 5.17 -11.62 41.12
CA HIS A 45 4.76 -12.80 40.36
C HIS A 45 5.50 -12.82 39.02
N PHE A 46 6.43 -13.76 38.85
CA PHE A 46 7.28 -13.86 37.66
C PHE A 46 6.76 -14.88 36.66
N ASN A 47 6.84 -14.58 35.38
CA ASN A 47 6.47 -15.51 34.32
C ASN A 47 7.72 -16.03 33.58
N VAL A 48 7.86 -17.35 33.50
CA VAL A 48 8.99 -18.03 32.88
C VAL A 48 8.52 -18.96 31.78
N LEU A 49 9.02 -18.74 30.56
CA LEU A 49 8.90 -19.70 29.47
C LEU A 49 10.14 -20.59 29.50
N MET A 50 9.93 -21.89 29.77
CA MET A 50 10.96 -22.91 29.86
C MET A 50 10.88 -23.89 28.70
N ILE A 51 11.99 -24.06 28.00
CA ILE A 51 12.12 -24.93 26.82
C ILE A 51 12.94 -26.15 27.22
N LEU A 52 12.35 -27.34 27.10
CA LEU A 52 12.95 -28.61 27.50
C LEU A 52 13.41 -29.44 26.30
N ASP A 53 14.50 -30.17 26.48
CA ASP A 53 14.91 -31.22 25.56
C ASP A 53 14.15 -32.49 25.92
N SER A 54 12.96 -32.64 25.33
CA SER A 54 12.10 -33.80 25.54
C SER A 54 11.83 -34.52 24.23
N PRO A 55 11.88 -35.87 24.20
CA PRO A 55 11.44 -36.64 23.05
C PRO A 55 9.92 -36.63 22.86
N ARG A 56 9.15 -36.21 23.89
CA ARG A 56 7.70 -36.12 23.87
C ARG A 56 7.26 -34.68 23.66
N THR A 57 6.10 -34.51 23.02
CA THR A 57 5.44 -33.20 22.94
C THR A 57 4.98 -32.78 24.34
N ILE A 58 5.40 -31.60 24.79
CA ILE A 58 5.08 -31.04 26.11
C ILE A 58 4.57 -29.62 25.91
N LEU A 59 3.44 -29.33 26.55
CA LEU A 59 3.00 -27.98 26.85
C LEU A 59 2.27 -28.00 28.19
N LYS A 60 2.85 -27.37 29.20
CA LYS A 60 2.35 -27.40 30.58
C LYS A 60 2.43 -26.01 31.20
N TYR A 61 1.50 -25.76 32.12
CA TYR A 61 1.49 -24.57 32.96
C TYR A 61 1.56 -25.00 34.43
N ARG A 62 2.44 -24.36 35.22
CA ARG A 62 2.65 -24.64 36.65
C ARG A 62 2.96 -23.34 37.39
N ILE A 63 2.50 -23.23 38.64
CA ILE A 63 2.87 -22.12 39.54
C ILE A 63 3.65 -22.72 40.70
N LYS A 64 4.75 -22.07 41.09
CA LYS A 64 5.61 -22.47 42.20
C LYS A 64 5.93 -21.26 43.09
N PRO A 65 5.93 -21.44 44.42
CA PRO A 65 6.40 -20.39 45.32
C PRO A 65 7.94 -20.23 45.22
N PHE A 66 8.43 -19.01 45.45
CA PHE A 66 9.85 -18.70 45.65
C PHE A 66 9.99 -17.69 46.82
N LYS A 67 11.22 -17.38 47.24
CA LYS A 67 11.44 -16.42 48.35
C LYS A 67 10.95 -15.03 47.97
N GLY A 68 9.75 -14.70 48.45
CA GLY A 68 9.13 -13.40 48.26
C GLY A 68 7.98 -13.38 47.25
N GLY A 69 7.64 -14.51 46.62
CA GLY A 69 6.40 -14.59 45.84
C GLY A 69 6.18 -15.86 45.03
N GLU A 70 5.69 -15.72 43.80
CA GLU A 70 5.34 -16.84 42.92
C GLU A 70 6.01 -16.77 41.54
N VAL A 71 6.29 -17.93 40.96
CA VAL A 71 6.78 -18.10 39.60
C VAL A 71 5.83 -19.01 38.82
N SER A 72 5.35 -18.50 37.68
CA SER A 72 4.55 -19.22 36.72
C SER A 72 5.43 -19.75 35.59
N PHE A 73 5.46 -21.06 35.42
CA PHE A 73 6.17 -21.77 34.38
C PHE A 73 5.24 -22.16 33.24
N LEU A 74 5.50 -21.61 32.05
CA LEU A 74 5.04 -22.14 30.79
C LEU A 74 6.13 -23.06 30.23
N ILE A 75 5.91 -24.37 30.28
CA ILE A 75 6.89 -25.40 29.93
C ILE A 75 6.55 -26.00 28.57
N VAL A 76 7.51 -26.00 27.65
CA VAL A 76 7.34 -26.52 26.29
C VAL A 76 8.51 -27.39 25.85
N ASP A 77 8.28 -28.38 25.00
CA ASP A 77 9.39 -29.10 24.35
C ASP A 77 10.01 -28.28 23.21
N ARG A 78 11.30 -28.51 22.95
CA ARG A 78 12.07 -27.80 21.92
C ARG A 78 11.42 -27.86 20.53
N LYS A 79 10.90 -29.01 20.10
CA LYS A 79 10.34 -29.16 18.74
C LYS A 79 9.07 -28.32 18.58
N THR A 80 8.20 -28.31 19.58
CA THR A 80 6.99 -27.49 19.59
C THR A 80 7.34 -26.01 19.60
N PHE A 81 8.31 -25.59 20.42
CA PHE A 81 8.79 -24.22 20.45
C PHE A 81 9.36 -23.76 19.09
N GLU A 82 10.25 -24.54 18.50
CA GLU A 82 10.85 -24.22 17.19
C GLU A 82 9.79 -24.19 16.07
N LYS A 83 8.77 -25.05 16.15
CA LYS A 83 7.65 -25.05 15.20
C LYS A 83 6.78 -23.80 15.35
N ASP A 84 6.55 -23.33 16.57
CA ASP A 84 5.82 -22.07 16.81
C ASP A 84 6.61 -20.86 16.29
N VAL A 85 7.92 -20.81 16.55
CA VAL A 85 8.85 -19.80 16.01
C VAL A 85 8.84 -19.77 14.48
N ALA A 86 8.83 -20.94 13.83
CA ALA A 86 8.89 -21.04 12.38
C ALA A 86 7.54 -20.76 11.69
N SER A 87 6.40 -21.13 12.28
CA SER A 87 5.11 -21.14 11.57
C SER A 87 3.88 -20.74 12.39
N ASP A 88 4.03 -20.22 13.62
CA ASP A 88 2.91 -19.85 14.50
C ASP A 88 1.97 -21.04 14.72
N TRP A 89 2.56 -22.22 14.93
CA TRP A 89 1.81 -23.46 15.08
C TRP A 89 0.82 -23.44 16.25
N LEU A 90 1.17 -22.76 17.34
CA LEU A 90 0.30 -22.50 18.49
C LEU A 90 -0.33 -21.11 18.42
N GLY A 91 -0.46 -20.55 17.21
CA GLY A 91 -0.86 -19.17 17.02
C GLY A 91 0.20 -18.15 17.38
N GLY A 92 1.45 -18.57 17.60
CA GLY A 92 2.55 -17.71 18.05
C GLY A 92 2.43 -17.27 19.50
N LEU A 93 1.77 -18.07 20.35
CA LEU A 93 1.68 -17.82 21.80
C LEU A 93 3.06 -17.77 22.46
N LEU A 94 4.00 -18.61 22.00
CA LEU A 94 5.35 -18.64 22.58
C LEU A 94 6.18 -17.47 22.07
N VAL A 95 5.99 -17.14 20.79
CA VAL A 95 6.65 -16.02 20.10
C VAL A 95 6.22 -14.67 20.69
N GLU A 96 4.98 -14.54 21.16
CA GLU A 96 4.47 -13.34 21.84
C GLU A 96 5.39 -12.88 22.97
N ASN A 97 5.89 -13.80 23.78
CA ASN A 97 6.78 -13.51 24.91
C ASN A 97 8.16 -12.97 24.47
N MET A 98 8.46 -13.00 23.17
CA MET A 98 9.65 -12.43 22.54
C MET A 98 9.36 -11.13 21.76
N LEU A 99 8.09 -10.69 21.71
CA LEU A 99 7.70 -9.39 21.15
C LEU A 99 7.88 -8.27 22.16
N THR A 100 7.71 -8.56 23.45
CA THR A 100 7.96 -7.66 24.57
C THR A 100 9.35 -7.88 25.17
N PRO A 101 9.88 -6.94 25.98
CA PRO A 101 11.16 -7.13 26.64
C PRO A 101 11.14 -8.36 27.58
N TYR A 102 12.15 -9.22 27.46
CA TYR A 102 12.38 -10.36 28.36
C TYR A 102 13.84 -10.39 28.84
N ASP A 103 14.07 -11.12 29.94
CA ASP A 103 15.40 -11.41 30.46
C ASP A 103 15.74 -12.89 30.24
N PRO A 104 16.84 -13.22 29.54
CA PRO A 104 17.27 -14.59 29.36
C PRO A 104 17.84 -15.16 30.67
N ILE A 105 17.30 -16.29 31.12
CA ILE A 105 17.74 -17.00 32.33
C ILE A 105 18.74 -18.10 31.97
N ILE A 106 18.45 -18.87 30.93
CA ILE A 106 19.31 -19.97 30.44
C ILE A 106 19.42 -19.85 28.92
N ASN A 107 20.65 -19.96 28.41
CA ASN A 107 21.00 -20.01 26.98
C ASN A 107 20.51 -18.79 26.17
N LYS A 108 21.10 -17.63 26.47
CA LYS A 108 20.81 -16.36 25.81
C LYS A 108 20.99 -16.41 24.29
N ASP A 109 22.02 -17.10 23.80
CA ASP A 109 22.35 -17.12 22.38
C ASP A 109 21.27 -17.83 21.56
N LEU A 110 20.76 -18.96 22.06
CA LEU A 110 19.63 -19.65 21.43
C LEU A 110 18.37 -18.79 21.43
N LEU A 111 18.04 -18.15 22.56
CA LEU A 111 16.86 -17.28 22.65
C LEU A 111 16.95 -16.12 21.65
N TRP A 112 18.12 -15.49 21.54
CA TRP A 112 18.38 -14.44 20.58
C TRP A 112 18.25 -14.92 19.12
N GLU A 113 18.83 -16.08 18.79
CA GLU A 113 18.68 -16.69 17.46
C GLU A 113 17.20 -16.89 17.09
N LYS A 114 16.41 -17.43 18.02
CA LYS A 114 14.99 -17.74 17.80
C LYS A 114 14.11 -16.49 17.77
N GLU A 115 14.43 -15.48 18.56
CA GLU A 115 13.79 -14.16 18.49
C GLU A 115 14.00 -13.53 17.11
N VAL A 116 15.25 -13.48 16.62
CA VAL A 116 15.58 -12.90 15.30
C VAL A 116 14.92 -13.70 14.18
N GLN A 117 14.88 -15.03 14.30
CA GLN A 117 14.17 -15.91 13.35
C GLN A 117 12.67 -15.58 13.29
N ALA A 118 12.01 -15.47 14.45
CA ALA A 118 10.59 -15.15 14.54
C ALA A 118 10.28 -13.76 13.97
N LYS A 119 11.06 -12.74 14.35
CA LYS A 119 10.87 -11.36 13.90
C LYS A 119 11.12 -11.20 12.40
N LYS A 120 12.13 -11.88 11.85
CA LYS A 120 12.37 -11.91 10.39
C LYS A 120 11.16 -12.45 9.63
N ARG A 121 10.56 -13.53 10.10
CA ARG A 121 9.34 -14.08 9.51
C ARG A 121 8.19 -13.07 9.61
N LEU A 122 7.97 -12.47 10.78
CA LEU A 122 6.90 -11.47 10.97
C LEU A 122 7.05 -10.28 10.02
N ILE A 123 8.26 -9.73 9.89
CA ILE A 123 8.57 -8.65 8.94
C ILE A 123 8.28 -9.10 7.51
N THR A 124 8.69 -10.33 7.14
CA THR A 124 8.45 -10.86 5.79
C THR A 124 6.96 -10.95 5.48
N GLU A 125 6.15 -11.44 6.43
CA GLU A 125 4.69 -11.46 6.29
C GLU A 125 4.10 -10.06 6.16
N ASP A 126 4.62 -9.08 6.90
CA ASP A 126 4.15 -7.70 6.84
C ASP A 126 4.50 -7.05 5.49
N LEU A 127 5.70 -7.29 4.98
CA LEU A 127 6.08 -6.88 3.62
C LEU A 127 5.16 -7.51 2.57
N ASP A 128 4.90 -8.82 2.65
CA ASP A 128 3.98 -9.52 1.76
C ASP A 128 2.56 -8.90 1.83
N ASN A 129 2.06 -8.64 3.05
CA ASN A 129 0.75 -8.02 3.26
C ASN A 129 0.68 -6.60 2.67
N LEU A 130 1.73 -5.78 2.85
CA LEU A 130 1.79 -4.43 2.28
C LEU A 130 1.75 -4.46 0.76
N VAL A 131 2.48 -5.38 0.12
CA VAL A 131 2.45 -5.56 -1.34
C VAL A 131 1.07 -6.00 -1.83
N LEU A 132 0.37 -6.83 -1.06
CA LEU A 132 -0.98 -7.27 -1.39
C LEU A 132 -2.03 -6.19 -1.18
N GLU A 133 -1.88 -5.36 -0.14
CA GLU A 133 -2.81 -4.30 0.22
C GLU A 133 -2.65 -3.03 -0.63
N TYR A 134 -1.42 -2.72 -1.03
CA TYR A 134 -1.04 -1.51 -1.77
C TYR A 134 -0.24 -1.86 -3.04
N PRO A 135 -0.81 -2.67 -3.96
CA PRO A 135 -0.05 -3.24 -5.06
C PRO A 135 0.56 -2.18 -5.98
N GLU A 136 -0.12 -1.05 -6.17
CA GLU A 136 0.26 -0.03 -7.15
C GLU A 136 1.34 0.91 -6.59
N ILE A 137 1.32 1.20 -5.29
CA ILE A 137 2.28 2.11 -4.63
C ILE A 137 3.36 1.39 -3.80
N SER A 138 3.35 0.05 -3.74
CA SER A 138 4.27 -0.74 -2.90
C SER A 138 5.76 -0.40 -3.07
N GLN A 139 6.20 0.03 -4.27
CA GLN A 139 7.58 0.46 -4.54
C GLN A 139 7.92 1.86 -3.98
N GLU A 140 6.90 2.70 -3.78
CA GLU A 140 7.04 4.08 -3.35
C GLU A 140 6.83 4.24 -1.83
N LEU A 141 6.45 3.15 -1.14
CA LEU A 141 6.28 3.15 0.32
C LEU A 141 7.62 3.36 1.03
N LEU A 142 7.60 4.31 1.97
CA LEU A 142 8.65 4.61 2.94
C LEU A 142 8.17 4.15 4.31
N ILE A 143 8.72 3.03 4.80
CA ILE A 143 8.21 2.37 6.01
C ILE A 143 9.21 2.60 7.14
N LYS A 144 8.78 3.18 8.26
CA LYS A 144 9.63 3.27 9.44
C LYS A 144 9.81 1.87 10.08
N PRO A 145 11.00 1.50 10.59
CA PRO A 145 11.23 0.19 11.21
C PRO A 145 10.23 -0.20 12.29
N GLU A 146 9.78 0.76 13.09
CA GLU A 146 8.83 0.57 14.19
C GLU A 146 7.47 0.05 13.71
N TYR A 147 7.12 0.27 12.44
CA TYR A 147 5.91 -0.29 11.82
C TYR A 147 5.80 -1.79 12.09
N PHE A 148 6.88 -2.55 11.86
CA PHE A 148 6.85 -4.02 11.95
C PHE A 148 6.61 -4.52 13.38
N MET A 149 7.15 -3.80 14.36
CA MET A 149 6.92 -4.10 15.77
C MET A 149 5.46 -3.82 16.16
N PHE A 150 4.94 -2.64 15.84
CA PHE A 150 3.55 -2.29 16.16
C PHE A 150 2.54 -3.15 15.39
N GLU A 151 2.83 -3.50 14.13
CA GLU A 151 2.00 -4.40 13.33
C GLU A 151 2.01 -5.82 13.90
N ALA A 152 3.15 -6.34 14.35
CA ALA A 152 3.21 -7.63 15.04
C ALA A 152 2.33 -7.64 16.30
N MET A 153 2.40 -6.60 17.14
CA MET A 153 1.57 -6.46 18.33
C MET A 153 0.08 -6.35 17.98
N ALA A 154 -0.28 -5.47 17.04
CA ALA A 154 -1.67 -5.26 16.63
C ALA A 154 -2.30 -6.53 16.04
N ARG A 155 -1.55 -7.28 15.22
CA ARG A 155 -2.00 -8.58 14.69
C ARG A 155 -2.24 -9.60 15.81
N LYS A 156 -1.37 -9.64 16.83
CA LYS A 156 -1.55 -10.56 17.98
C LYS A 156 -2.74 -10.16 18.85
N ALA A 157 -2.86 -8.90 19.21
CA ALA A 157 -3.99 -8.41 20.00
C ALA A 157 -5.35 -8.58 19.29
N SER A 158 -5.37 -8.50 17.95
CA SER A 158 -6.58 -8.77 17.16
C SER A 158 -6.98 -10.25 17.17
N LEU A 159 -6.02 -11.17 17.28
CA LEU A 159 -6.27 -12.61 17.36
C LEU A 159 -6.63 -13.05 18.78
N TYR A 160 -6.02 -12.44 19.79
CA TYR A 160 -6.25 -12.72 21.19
C TYR A 160 -6.30 -11.41 22.00
N PRO A 161 -7.49 -10.80 22.14
CA PRO A 161 -7.67 -9.49 22.78
C PRO A 161 -7.09 -9.33 24.19
N PRO A 162 -7.06 -10.35 25.08
CA PRO A 162 -6.51 -10.17 26.43
C PRO A 162 -5.05 -9.73 26.48
N VAL A 163 -4.24 -10.10 25.47
CA VAL A 163 -2.83 -9.71 25.39
C VAL A 163 -2.63 -8.21 25.13
N MET A 164 -3.68 -7.52 24.68
CA MET A 164 -3.69 -6.06 24.56
C MET A 164 -3.21 -5.38 25.85
N TYR A 165 -3.65 -5.88 27.00
CA TYR A 165 -3.28 -5.37 28.31
C TYR A 165 -1.76 -5.38 28.53
N LYS A 166 -1.08 -6.47 28.15
CA LYS A 166 0.40 -6.58 28.26
C LYS A 166 1.06 -5.50 27.43
N PHE A 167 0.63 -5.30 26.19
CA PHE A 167 1.23 -4.30 25.30
C PHE A 167 1.01 -2.87 25.81
N LEU A 168 -0.18 -2.54 26.30
CA LEU A 168 -0.44 -1.21 26.88
C LEU A 168 0.47 -0.95 28.09
N LYS A 169 0.62 -1.92 28.98
CA LYS A 169 1.49 -1.81 30.17
C LYS A 169 2.97 -1.61 29.83
N VAL A 170 3.47 -2.19 28.74
CA VAL A 170 4.84 -1.92 28.26
C VAL A 170 5.07 -0.43 28.01
N PHE A 171 4.03 0.31 27.58
CA PHE A 171 4.10 1.72 27.20
C PHE A 171 3.66 2.72 28.28
N GLU A 172 3.01 2.27 29.36
CA GLU A 172 2.55 3.13 30.46
C GLU A 172 3.65 3.47 31.48
N THR A 173 4.70 2.65 31.57
CA THR A 173 5.77 2.85 32.56
C THR A 173 6.72 3.98 32.17
N GLY A 174 7.40 4.59 33.16
CA GLY A 174 8.48 5.58 32.95
C GLY A 174 9.71 5.07 32.18
N SER A 175 9.64 3.85 31.62
CA SER A 175 10.67 3.15 30.86
C SER A 175 10.27 2.88 29.40
N LYS A 176 9.20 3.53 28.89
CA LYS A 176 8.71 3.41 27.50
C LYS A 176 9.82 3.42 26.45
N THR A 177 10.72 4.39 26.50
CA THR A 177 11.81 4.53 25.52
C THR A 177 12.80 3.36 25.59
N GLU A 178 13.16 2.91 26.79
CA GLU A 178 14.07 1.78 26.99
C GLU A 178 13.44 0.47 26.48
N ASN A 179 12.16 0.25 26.78
CA ASN A 179 11.40 -0.91 26.31
C ASN A 179 11.31 -0.93 24.79
N LEU A 180 11.02 0.21 24.16
CA LEU A 180 11.00 0.34 22.69
C LEU A 180 12.34 -0.05 22.09
N VAL A 181 13.45 0.45 22.62
CA VAL A 181 14.81 0.11 22.13
C VAL A 181 15.07 -1.40 22.28
N ARG A 182 14.74 -1.99 23.44
CA ARG A 182 14.91 -3.44 23.67
C ARG A 182 14.11 -4.28 22.66
N MET A 183 12.85 -3.94 22.42
CA MET A 183 11.99 -4.66 21.49
C MET A 183 12.51 -4.53 20.05
N MET A 184 12.96 -3.34 19.67
CA MET A 184 13.47 -3.05 18.32
C MET A 184 14.76 -3.79 17.99
N ASN A 185 15.63 -4.10 18.95
CA ASN A 185 16.91 -4.79 18.69
C ASN A 185 16.76 -6.05 17.82
N GLY A 186 15.80 -6.92 18.14
CA GLY A 186 15.54 -8.13 17.35
C GLY A 186 14.94 -7.84 15.97
N PHE A 187 14.12 -6.78 15.85
CA PHE A 187 13.58 -6.34 14.56
C PHE A 187 14.69 -5.75 13.68
N ASP A 188 15.56 -4.93 14.23
CA ASP A 188 16.70 -4.33 13.51
C ASP A 188 17.68 -5.40 13.02
N ALA A 189 17.96 -6.42 13.84
CA ALA A 189 18.77 -7.56 13.43
C ALA A 189 18.12 -8.32 12.25
N ALA A 190 16.81 -8.56 12.33
CA ALA A 190 16.05 -9.21 11.26
C ALA A 190 15.98 -8.37 9.98
N LEU A 191 15.79 -7.05 10.09
CA LEU A 191 15.80 -6.12 8.96
C LEU A 191 17.17 -6.09 8.28
N LYS A 192 18.28 -6.14 9.03
CA LYS A 192 19.64 -6.24 8.46
C LYS A 192 19.81 -7.52 7.63
N ILE A 193 19.25 -8.65 8.08
CA ILE A 193 19.28 -9.91 7.32
C ILE A 193 18.47 -9.75 6.03
N LEU A 194 17.25 -9.22 6.10
CA LEU A 194 16.39 -9.02 4.91
C LEU A 194 16.97 -8.01 3.92
N ALA A 195 17.75 -7.03 4.39
CA ALA A 195 18.48 -6.11 3.54
C ALA A 195 19.65 -6.80 2.81
N LYS A 196 20.38 -7.71 3.47
CA LYS A 196 21.41 -8.54 2.82
C LYS A 196 20.83 -9.51 1.79
N GLU A 197 19.67 -10.09 2.11
CA GLU A 197 18.85 -10.86 1.17
C GLU A 197 18.15 -9.95 0.14
N GLY A 198 18.33 -8.62 0.26
CA GLY A 198 17.72 -7.50 -0.47
C GLY A 198 16.26 -7.67 -0.83
N CYS A 199 15.50 -8.24 0.08
CA CYS A 199 14.05 -8.08 0.09
C CYS A 199 13.69 -6.61 0.28
N ILE A 200 14.54 -5.87 1.01
CA ILE A 200 14.38 -4.46 1.35
C ILE A 200 15.68 -3.67 1.12
N LYS A 201 15.54 -2.34 1.06
CA LYS A 201 16.65 -1.37 1.15
C LYS A 201 16.38 -0.40 2.29
N GLN A 202 17.41 -0.06 3.05
CA GLN A 202 17.34 0.98 4.09
C GLN A 202 17.94 2.29 3.55
N SER A 203 17.26 3.41 3.75
CA SER A 203 17.73 4.76 3.39
C SER A 203 17.03 5.78 4.29
N ASP A 204 17.79 6.71 4.85
CA ASP A 204 17.25 7.87 5.58
C ASP A 204 16.29 7.53 6.73
N GLY A 205 16.56 6.42 7.43
CA GLY A 205 15.69 5.92 8.51
C GLY A 205 14.42 5.20 8.04
N PHE A 206 14.26 4.98 6.74
CA PHE A 206 13.13 4.24 6.15
C PHE A 206 13.56 2.93 5.50
N ILE A 207 12.60 2.02 5.43
CA ILE A 207 12.65 0.75 4.72
C ILE A 207 11.85 0.91 3.42
N LYS A 208 12.46 0.53 2.29
CA LYS A 208 11.81 0.41 0.97
C LYS A 208 11.75 -1.05 0.56
N ILE A 209 10.63 -1.46 -0.02
CA ILE A 209 10.45 -2.82 -0.56
C ILE A 209 11.10 -2.89 -1.94
N MET A 210 11.98 -3.87 -2.15
CA MET A 210 12.67 -4.01 -3.43
C MET A 210 11.76 -4.64 -4.50
N ALA A 211 11.89 -4.22 -5.75
CA ALA A 211 11.10 -4.72 -6.88
C ALA A 211 11.09 -6.25 -6.98
N ARG A 212 12.24 -6.90 -6.74
CA ARG A 212 12.36 -8.36 -6.75
C ARG A 212 11.45 -9.06 -5.73
N HIS A 213 11.28 -8.46 -4.54
CA HIS A 213 10.42 -9.02 -3.51
C HIS A 213 8.95 -8.85 -3.91
N ILE A 214 8.58 -7.66 -4.40
CA ILE A 214 7.24 -7.35 -4.92
C ILE A 214 6.82 -8.33 -6.02
N ASP A 215 7.70 -8.57 -6.99
CA ASP A 215 7.44 -9.51 -8.08
C ASP A 215 7.29 -10.96 -7.59
N SER A 216 8.03 -11.35 -6.54
CA SER A 216 7.90 -12.67 -5.91
C SER A 216 6.54 -12.86 -5.23
N VAL A 217 6.01 -11.81 -4.60
CA VAL A 217 4.71 -11.82 -3.91
C VAL A 217 3.58 -11.85 -4.94
N ARG A 218 3.67 -11.01 -5.98
CA ARG A 218 2.69 -10.98 -7.09
C ARG A 218 2.55 -12.36 -7.75
N ARG A 219 3.65 -13.10 -7.94
CA ARG A 219 3.65 -14.47 -8.46
C ARG A 219 3.00 -15.49 -7.52
N ARG A 220 3.16 -15.33 -6.20
CA ARG A 220 2.67 -16.26 -5.16
C ARG A 220 1.32 -15.87 -4.54
N LYS A 221 0.68 -14.80 -5.03
CA LYS A 221 -0.53 -14.19 -4.45
C LYS A 221 -1.61 -15.20 -4.03
N ARG A 222 -1.95 -16.18 -4.90
CA ARG A 222 -2.98 -17.18 -4.59
C ARG A 222 -2.60 -18.08 -3.41
N ALA A 223 -1.36 -18.55 -3.35
CA ALA A 223 -0.89 -19.42 -2.28
C ALA A 223 -0.86 -18.69 -0.92
N LEU A 224 -0.44 -17.42 -0.91
CA LEU A 224 -0.40 -16.59 0.31
C LEU A 224 -1.81 -16.35 0.89
N LEU A 225 -2.80 -16.09 0.03
CA LEU A 225 -4.19 -15.92 0.47
C LEU A 225 -4.76 -17.20 1.11
N ILE A 226 -4.45 -18.37 0.54
CA ILE A 226 -4.87 -19.67 1.09
C ILE A 226 -4.19 -19.94 2.44
N PHE A 227 -2.89 -19.66 2.55
CA PHE A 227 -2.13 -19.84 3.80
C PHE A 227 -2.69 -18.98 4.93
N LYS A 228 -3.08 -17.73 4.63
CA LYS A 228 -3.71 -16.81 5.59
C LYS A 228 -5.02 -17.38 6.16
N SER A 229 -5.82 -18.05 5.34
CA SER A 229 -7.06 -18.71 5.77
C SER A 229 -6.80 -19.96 6.64
N ALA A 230 -5.73 -20.72 6.36
CA ALA A 230 -5.37 -21.91 7.14
C ALA A 230 -4.89 -21.58 8.57
N ARG A 231 -4.25 -20.41 8.78
CA ARG A 231 -3.72 -20.00 10.10
C ARG A 231 -4.79 -19.92 11.20
N ASN A 232 -5.99 -19.45 10.87
CA ASN A 232 -7.10 -19.37 11.82
C ASN A 232 -7.63 -20.75 12.24
N LEU A 233 -7.45 -21.76 11.40
CA LEU A 233 -7.84 -23.14 11.69
C LEU A 233 -6.86 -23.79 12.68
N PHE A 234 -5.55 -23.55 12.51
CA PHE A 234 -4.51 -24.08 13.42
C PHE A 234 -4.65 -23.57 14.85
N LEU A 235 -5.00 -22.29 15.04
CA LEU A 235 -5.29 -21.72 16.36
C LEU A 235 -6.39 -22.49 17.11
N ARG A 236 -7.50 -22.78 16.43
CA ARG A 236 -8.63 -23.52 17.01
C ARG A 236 -8.23 -24.94 17.43
N HIS A 237 -7.52 -25.65 16.56
CA HIS A 237 -7.03 -26.99 16.87
C HIS A 237 -5.96 -27.02 17.97
N SER A 238 -5.13 -25.98 18.09
CA SER A 238 -4.14 -25.92 19.17
C SER A 238 -4.77 -25.79 20.56
N LEU A 239 -5.89 -25.05 20.68
CA LEU A 239 -6.65 -24.93 21.93
C LEU A 239 -7.36 -26.23 22.30
N GLU A 240 -7.81 -27.02 21.32
CA GLU A 240 -8.41 -28.35 21.53
C GLU A 240 -7.37 -29.37 22.01
N VAL A 241 -6.14 -29.31 21.49
CA VAL A 241 -5.05 -30.27 21.81
C VAL A 241 -4.39 -29.98 23.16
N PHE A 242 -4.45 -28.74 23.65
CA PHE A 242 -3.73 -28.32 24.87
C PHE A 242 -4.63 -27.55 25.85
N PRO A 243 -5.54 -28.21 26.58
CA PRO A 243 -6.45 -27.55 27.52
C PRO A 243 -5.75 -26.79 28.66
N LYS A 244 -4.50 -27.15 28.98
CA LYS A 244 -3.69 -26.43 29.99
C LYS A 244 -3.17 -25.08 29.50
N MET A 245 -3.19 -24.79 28.19
CA MET A 245 -2.94 -23.45 27.67
C MET A 245 -4.02 -22.47 28.13
N VAL A 246 -5.27 -22.94 28.28
CA VAL A 246 -6.38 -22.09 28.73
C VAL A 246 -6.09 -21.48 30.09
N LEU A 247 -5.35 -22.16 30.99
CA LEU A 247 -5.01 -21.62 32.30
C LEU A 247 -4.07 -20.40 32.22
N SER A 248 -3.02 -20.47 31.41
CA SER A 248 -2.13 -19.32 31.16
C SER A 248 -2.88 -18.15 30.51
N LEU A 249 -3.80 -18.47 29.60
CA LEU A 249 -4.66 -17.48 28.93
C LEU A 249 -5.72 -16.89 29.89
N LEU A 250 -6.22 -17.67 30.85
CA LEU A 250 -7.21 -17.21 31.83
C LEU A 250 -6.61 -16.19 32.80
N GLU A 251 -5.32 -16.27 33.13
CA GLU A 251 -4.66 -15.24 33.91
C GLU A 251 -4.58 -13.90 33.16
N ASP A 252 -4.20 -13.94 31.89
CA ASP A 252 -4.20 -12.76 31.03
C ASP A 252 -5.62 -12.19 30.86
N TYR A 253 -6.62 -13.07 30.74
CA TYR A 253 -8.03 -12.70 30.71
C TYR A 253 -8.52 -12.09 32.02
N GLY A 254 -8.12 -12.63 33.18
CA GLY A 254 -8.45 -12.08 34.49
C GLY A 254 -7.90 -10.67 34.66
N ARG A 255 -6.62 -10.47 34.33
CA ARG A 255 -5.97 -9.16 34.34
C ARG A 255 -6.60 -8.18 33.34
N TYR A 256 -6.96 -8.66 32.15
CA TYR A 256 -7.70 -7.89 31.16
C TYR A 256 -9.05 -7.43 31.71
N VAL A 257 -9.88 -8.35 32.22
CA VAL A 257 -11.20 -8.01 32.78
C VAL A 257 -11.09 -7.07 33.98
N GLU A 258 -10.11 -7.25 34.86
CA GLU A 258 -9.87 -6.35 35.99
C GLU A 258 -9.45 -4.96 35.53
N TYR A 259 -8.56 -4.87 34.54
CA TYR A 259 -8.11 -3.59 33.98
C TYR A 259 -9.25 -2.85 33.27
N PHE A 260 -10.14 -3.58 32.59
CA PHE A 260 -11.28 -3.03 31.85
C PHE A 260 -12.60 -3.10 32.63
N ARG A 261 -12.56 -3.26 33.97
CA ARG A 261 -13.77 -3.38 34.82
C ARG A 261 -14.52 -2.06 34.99
N ASP A 262 -13.83 -0.95 34.81
CA ASP A 262 -14.38 0.40 34.98
C ASP A 262 -15.13 0.88 33.70
N PRO A 263 -16.39 1.36 33.82
CA PRO A 263 -17.19 1.83 32.68
C PRO A 263 -16.57 2.98 31.87
N GLU A 264 -15.72 3.83 32.47
CA GLU A 264 -14.96 4.86 31.74
C GLU A 264 -13.85 4.23 30.88
N SER A 265 -13.20 3.18 31.40
CA SER A 265 -12.20 2.37 30.68
C SER A 265 -12.81 1.57 29.51
N LEU A 266 -14.06 1.13 29.63
CA LEU A 266 -14.82 0.44 28.55
C LEU A 266 -15.25 1.40 27.43
N LYS A 267 -15.54 2.68 27.73
CA LYS A 267 -15.83 3.70 26.70
C LYS A 267 -14.60 4.08 25.87
N MET A 268 -13.39 3.87 26.42
CA MET A 268 -12.11 4.01 25.71
C MET A 268 -11.79 2.83 24.78
N ILE A 269 -12.57 1.75 24.81
CA ILE A 269 -12.43 0.64 23.85
C ILE A 269 -12.91 1.10 22.48
N ARG A 270 -12.01 1.76 21.78
CA ARG A 270 -11.82 1.50 20.38
C ARG A 270 -10.54 0.63 20.30
N LEU A 271 -10.30 -0.05 19.19
CA LEU A 271 -8.98 -0.62 18.87
C LEU A 271 -7.78 0.37 18.64
N PRO A 272 -7.83 1.72 18.81
CA PRO A 272 -6.76 2.67 18.51
C PRO A 272 -5.95 3.13 19.74
N GLU A 273 -5.95 2.40 20.87
CA GLU A 273 -4.95 2.64 21.93
C GLU A 273 -3.61 1.96 21.62
N LEU A 274 -3.60 0.89 20.80
CA LEU A 274 -2.38 0.50 20.12
C LEU A 274 -2.07 1.51 19.03
N GLU A 275 -0.78 1.79 18.90
CA GLU A 275 -0.23 2.67 17.91
C GLU A 275 -0.81 2.42 16.51
N GLU A 276 -1.39 3.45 15.87
CA GLU A 276 -1.98 3.27 14.53
C GLU A 276 -0.86 2.94 13.53
N THR A 277 -0.73 1.68 13.13
CA THR A 277 0.46 1.17 12.43
C THR A 277 0.73 1.90 11.11
N LYS A 278 -0.33 2.23 10.36
CA LYS A 278 -0.26 2.98 9.10
C LYS A 278 0.32 4.38 9.25
N LYS A 279 0.41 4.92 10.47
CA LYS A 279 1.06 6.21 10.72
C LYS A 279 2.56 6.17 10.44
N HIS A 280 3.16 4.97 10.46
CA HIS A 280 4.57 4.70 10.23
C HIS A 280 4.91 4.43 8.76
N ILE A 281 3.93 4.48 7.86
CA ILE A 281 4.10 4.26 6.43
C ILE A 281 3.84 5.58 5.70
N PHE A 282 4.77 5.95 4.82
CA PHE A 282 4.74 7.22 4.14
C PHE A 282 4.84 7.07 2.62
N ILE A 283 4.34 8.07 1.91
CA ILE A 283 4.61 8.34 0.49
C ILE A 283 5.17 9.76 0.37
N SER A 284 5.91 10.04 -0.70
CA SER A 284 6.56 11.34 -0.89
C SER A 284 5.71 12.28 -1.72
N THR A 285 5.60 13.55 -1.31
CA THR A 285 5.09 14.63 -2.14
C THR A 285 6.03 15.85 -2.06
N PRO A 286 5.91 16.85 -2.95
CA PRO A 286 6.71 18.08 -2.88
C PRO A 286 6.58 18.84 -1.56
N LEU A 287 5.44 18.70 -0.86
CA LEU A 287 5.23 19.28 0.48
C LEU A 287 5.84 18.44 1.61
N GLY A 288 6.46 17.30 1.30
CA GLY A 288 7.08 16.41 2.25
C GLY A 288 6.44 15.02 2.30
N LEU A 289 6.71 14.30 3.39
CA LEU A 289 6.20 12.95 3.57
C LEU A 289 4.74 12.96 4.04
N VAL A 290 3.92 12.14 3.40
CA VAL A 290 2.50 11.94 3.73
C VAL A 290 2.31 10.56 4.31
N SER A 291 1.76 10.50 5.51
CA SER A 291 1.43 9.24 6.18
C SER A 291 0.20 8.57 5.54
N LEU A 292 0.18 7.24 5.44
CA LEU A 292 -1.01 6.51 5.00
C LEU A 292 -2.20 6.62 5.96
N SER A 293 -1.95 7.07 7.20
CA SER A 293 -2.98 7.41 8.18
C SER A 293 -3.45 8.85 8.11
N GLU A 294 -2.84 9.69 7.25
CA GLU A 294 -3.19 11.10 7.14
C GLU A 294 -4.63 11.28 6.65
N LYS A 295 -5.35 12.14 7.38
CA LYS A 295 -6.74 12.52 7.14
C LYS A 295 -6.82 14.04 7.16
N ILE A 296 -6.50 14.66 6.02
CA ILE A 296 -6.58 16.10 5.84
C ILE A 296 -7.77 16.45 4.96
N SER A 297 -8.58 17.42 5.40
CA SER A 297 -9.67 18.02 4.63
C SER A 297 -9.11 18.99 3.58
N ILE A 298 -9.96 19.50 2.68
CA ILE A 298 -9.53 20.53 1.71
C ILE A 298 -9.19 21.83 2.45
N GLU A 299 -9.96 22.19 3.45
CA GLU A 299 -9.76 23.39 4.27
C GLU A 299 -8.45 23.32 5.06
N ASP A 300 -8.18 22.16 5.68
CA ASP A 300 -6.95 21.97 6.45
C ASP A 300 -5.73 21.86 5.54
N PHE A 301 -5.89 21.33 4.32
CA PHE A 301 -4.84 21.37 3.31
C PHE A 301 -4.47 22.82 2.97
N VAL A 302 -5.45 23.70 2.76
CA VAL A 302 -5.17 25.13 2.50
C VAL A 302 -4.38 25.74 3.66
N LYS A 303 -4.80 25.49 4.91
CA LYS A 303 -4.07 25.99 6.09
C LYS A 303 -2.65 25.44 6.19
N LYS A 304 -2.43 24.17 5.85
CA LYS A 304 -1.12 23.48 5.92
C LYS A 304 -0.18 23.94 4.82
N ALA A 305 -0.65 23.98 3.58
CA ALA A 305 0.14 24.35 2.41
C ALA A 305 0.39 25.87 2.34
N PHE A 306 -0.51 26.66 2.94
CA PHE A 306 -0.46 28.13 2.91
C PHE A 306 -0.72 28.72 4.31
N PRO A 307 0.19 28.55 5.28
CA PRO A 307 -0.02 28.94 6.68
C PRO A 307 -0.18 30.46 6.89
N GLU A 308 0.39 31.29 6.01
CA GLU A 308 0.25 32.75 6.04
C GLU A 308 -1.10 33.25 5.47
N ASN A 309 -1.93 32.35 4.94
CA ASN A 309 -3.16 32.68 4.21
C ASN A 309 -4.45 32.31 4.99
N ARG A 310 -4.44 32.34 6.34
CA ARG A 310 -5.63 32.00 7.14
C ARG A 310 -6.87 32.84 6.81
N ASP A 311 -6.68 34.06 6.27
CA ASP A 311 -7.74 35.01 5.92
C ASP A 311 -7.97 35.15 4.40
N SER A 312 -7.36 34.29 3.56
CA SER A 312 -7.51 34.38 2.09
C SER A 312 -8.83 33.82 1.61
N LYS A 313 -9.46 34.48 0.62
CA LYS A 313 -10.67 33.98 -0.03
C LYS A 313 -10.34 32.73 -0.86
N VAL A 314 -10.87 31.60 -0.43
CA VAL A 314 -10.78 30.31 -1.10
C VAL A 314 -12.09 30.07 -1.83
N ASP A 315 -12.04 29.95 -3.15
CA ASP A 315 -13.19 29.59 -3.97
C ASP A 315 -13.03 28.15 -4.46
N LEU A 316 -14.03 27.31 -4.18
CA LEU A 316 -14.07 25.92 -4.61
C LEU A 316 -15.13 25.76 -5.70
N GLU A 317 -14.69 25.49 -6.92
CA GLU A 317 -15.56 25.30 -8.07
C GLU A 317 -15.53 23.84 -8.54
N LYS A 318 -16.69 23.24 -8.81
CA LYS A 318 -16.73 21.89 -9.36
C LYS A 318 -16.43 21.96 -10.86
N LEU A 319 -15.32 21.35 -11.30
CA LEU A 319 -14.94 21.29 -12.72
C LEU A 319 -15.70 20.19 -13.48
N GLY A 320 -16.01 19.08 -12.80
CA GLY A 320 -16.69 17.94 -13.42
C GLY A 320 -16.10 16.60 -13.00
N GLY A 321 -16.20 15.61 -13.89
CA GLY A 321 -15.68 14.26 -13.72
C GLY A 321 -16.78 13.19 -13.80
N ALA A 322 -16.59 12.19 -14.67
CA ALA A 322 -17.53 11.09 -14.84
C ALA A 322 -17.48 10.13 -13.65
N LEU A 323 -16.27 9.77 -13.19
CA LEU A 323 -16.02 8.75 -12.17
C LEU A 323 -15.44 9.29 -10.85
N ASN A 324 -14.81 10.47 -10.90
CA ASN A 324 -14.31 11.21 -9.73
C ASN A 324 -15.01 12.57 -9.64
N ALA A 325 -15.13 13.10 -8.43
CA ALA A 325 -15.49 14.51 -8.29
C ALA A 325 -14.21 15.34 -8.36
N VAL A 326 -14.10 16.18 -9.40
CA VAL A 326 -12.95 17.07 -9.62
C VAL A 326 -13.35 18.49 -9.29
N TYR A 327 -12.56 19.13 -8.42
CA TYR A 327 -12.76 20.50 -7.97
C TYR A 327 -11.54 21.35 -8.36
N SER A 328 -11.80 22.60 -8.73
CA SER A 328 -10.81 23.66 -8.82
C SER A 328 -10.83 24.44 -7.52
N LEU A 329 -9.69 24.47 -6.85
CA LEU A 329 -9.43 25.29 -5.68
C LEU A 329 -8.69 26.54 -6.15
N LYS A 330 -9.35 27.70 -6.08
CA LYS A 330 -8.79 29.01 -6.43
C LYS A 330 -8.37 29.73 -5.15
N ILE A 331 -7.09 30.04 -5.06
CA ILE A 331 -6.49 30.75 -3.93
C ILE A 331 -6.03 32.12 -4.43
N HIS A 332 -6.62 33.18 -3.89
CA HIS A 332 -6.27 34.57 -4.25
C HIS A 332 -5.17 35.08 -3.34
N ARG A 333 -3.99 35.42 -3.89
CA ARG A 333 -2.81 35.86 -3.14
C ARG A 333 -2.12 37.05 -3.80
N PHE A 334 -1.93 38.16 -3.08
CA PHE A 334 -1.13 39.33 -3.54
C PHE A 334 -1.45 39.77 -4.99
N GLY A 335 -2.72 39.73 -5.39
CA GLY A 335 -3.15 40.06 -6.76
C GLY A 335 -2.91 38.98 -7.82
N ARG A 336 -2.45 37.78 -7.44
CA ARG A 336 -2.30 36.59 -8.30
C ARG A 336 -3.26 35.48 -7.86
N GLU A 337 -3.88 34.82 -8.83
CA GLU A 337 -4.74 33.65 -8.61
C GLU A 337 -3.90 32.38 -8.78
N GLN A 338 -3.86 31.52 -7.76
CA GLN A 338 -3.27 30.18 -7.86
C GLN A 338 -4.39 29.14 -7.92
N LYS A 339 -4.33 28.24 -8.90
CA LYS A 339 -5.32 27.18 -9.10
C LYS A 339 -4.72 25.82 -8.76
N ILE A 340 -5.46 25.02 -8.00
CA ILE A 340 -5.13 23.65 -7.63
C ILE A 340 -6.30 22.76 -8.02
N VAL A 341 -6.02 21.58 -8.58
CA VAL A 341 -7.03 20.57 -8.86
C VAL A 341 -7.10 19.61 -7.68
N VAL A 342 -8.32 19.37 -7.17
CA VAL A 342 -8.58 18.38 -6.13
C VAL A 342 -9.44 17.27 -6.73
N LYS A 343 -8.94 16.03 -6.76
CA LYS A 343 -9.75 14.87 -7.16
C LYS A 343 -10.15 14.05 -5.95
N VAL A 344 -11.43 13.66 -5.89
CA VAL A 344 -12.01 12.84 -4.83
C VAL A 344 -12.38 11.45 -5.38
N PHE A 345 -11.79 10.41 -4.81
CA PHE A 345 -11.99 9.02 -5.23
C PHE A 345 -13.00 8.31 -4.33
N LYS A 346 -14.28 8.43 -4.66
CA LYS A 346 -15.38 7.74 -3.94
C LYS A 346 -15.47 6.26 -4.35
N ASP A 347 -15.95 5.41 -3.43
CA ASP A 347 -16.27 4.02 -3.77
C ASP A 347 -17.58 3.94 -4.57
N TRP A 348 -17.66 2.98 -5.48
CA TRP A 348 -18.80 2.85 -6.40
C TRP A 348 -19.89 1.88 -5.91
N TYR A 349 -20.08 1.71 -4.60
CA TYR A 349 -21.02 0.71 -4.02
C TYR A 349 -22.53 1.01 -4.21
N GLY A 350 -22.88 1.64 -5.33
CA GLY A 350 -24.24 1.59 -5.87
C GLY A 350 -24.67 2.90 -6.50
N TRP A 351 -24.41 3.11 -7.81
CA TRP A 351 -25.32 3.82 -8.75
C TRP A 351 -24.80 3.87 -10.21
N LYS A 352 -25.77 3.87 -11.14
CA LYS A 352 -25.87 4.26 -12.58
C LYS A 352 -24.71 4.07 -13.59
N TRP A 353 -23.53 3.60 -13.21
CA TRP A 353 -22.39 3.37 -14.14
C TRP A 353 -22.14 1.89 -14.49
N PHE A 354 -23.01 1.00 -14.01
CA PHE A 354 -23.12 -0.41 -14.43
C PHE A 354 -23.04 -0.60 -15.96
N PRO A 355 -23.55 0.30 -16.82
CA PRO A 355 -23.40 0.18 -18.27
C PRO A 355 -21.94 0.18 -18.75
N LEU A 356 -21.07 1.10 -18.31
CA LEU A 356 -19.66 1.14 -18.76
C LEU A 356 -18.91 -0.17 -18.49
N LYS A 357 -19.17 -0.78 -17.33
CA LYS A 357 -18.58 -2.07 -16.92
C LYS A 357 -19.12 -3.25 -17.73
N LEU A 358 -20.38 -3.18 -18.17
CA LEU A 358 -21.00 -4.16 -19.08
C LEU A 358 -20.58 -3.96 -20.54
N TRP A 359 -20.34 -2.71 -20.95
CA TRP A 359 -20.03 -2.34 -22.34
C TRP A 359 -18.54 -2.56 -22.67
N ALA A 360 -17.66 -2.47 -21.67
CA ALA A 360 -16.26 -2.90 -21.74
C ALA A 360 -16.04 -4.36 -21.26
N PHE A 361 -17.12 -5.09 -20.98
CA PHE A 361 -17.03 -6.48 -20.55
C PHE A 361 -16.43 -7.33 -21.68
N GLY A 362 -15.24 -7.89 -21.43
CA GLY A 362 -14.45 -8.64 -22.41
C GLY A 362 -13.40 -7.84 -23.17
N THR A 363 -13.22 -6.53 -22.91
CA THR A 363 -12.16 -5.70 -23.53
C THR A 363 -11.11 -5.19 -22.55
N ARG A 364 -11.49 -4.77 -21.31
CA ARG A 364 -10.54 -4.34 -20.26
C ARG A 364 -11.15 -4.45 -18.84
N GLY A 365 -10.30 -4.62 -17.82
CA GLY A 365 -10.71 -4.59 -16.40
C GLY A 365 -10.54 -3.19 -15.78
N PHE A 366 -11.63 -2.56 -15.32
CA PHE A 366 -11.60 -1.29 -14.60
C PHE A 366 -11.47 -1.49 -13.07
N SER A 367 -10.70 -0.64 -12.39
CA SER A 367 -10.67 -0.61 -10.92
C SER A 367 -11.89 0.14 -10.39
N VAL A 368 -12.58 -0.43 -9.40
CA VAL A 368 -13.90 0.03 -8.91
C VAL A 368 -13.80 0.64 -7.51
N LEU A 369 -12.72 0.36 -6.79
CA LEU A 369 -12.47 0.85 -5.43
C LEU A 369 -11.76 2.20 -5.48
N GLY A 370 -12.27 3.19 -4.74
CA GLY A 370 -11.70 4.54 -4.73
C GLY A 370 -10.24 4.56 -4.24
N LYS A 371 -9.92 3.72 -3.26
CA LYS A 371 -8.54 3.53 -2.75
C LYS A 371 -7.58 3.12 -3.88
N SER A 372 -7.91 2.08 -4.64
CA SER A 372 -7.04 1.58 -5.71
C SER A 372 -6.89 2.57 -6.87
N ARG A 373 -7.93 3.36 -7.16
CA ARG A 373 -7.86 4.41 -8.19
C ARG A 373 -6.95 5.57 -7.78
N LEU A 374 -7.03 6.01 -6.52
CA LEU A 374 -6.08 6.97 -5.94
C LEU A 374 -4.64 6.46 -6.03
N GLU A 375 -4.41 5.19 -5.64
CA GLU A 375 -3.08 4.57 -5.70
C GLU A 375 -2.51 4.55 -7.13
N ARG A 376 -3.35 4.21 -8.13
CA ARG A 376 -2.96 4.24 -9.55
C ARG A 376 -2.65 5.64 -10.04
N GLU A 377 -3.51 6.61 -9.74
CA GLU A 377 -3.28 8.01 -10.10
C GLU A 377 -1.91 8.46 -9.58
N TYR A 378 -1.62 8.21 -8.29
CA TYR A 378 -0.35 8.58 -7.68
C TYR A 378 0.84 7.85 -8.30
N ALA A 379 0.79 6.51 -8.40
CA ALA A 379 1.90 5.70 -8.89
C ALA A 379 2.23 5.99 -10.36
N ASN A 380 1.20 6.04 -11.22
CA ASN A 380 1.37 6.24 -12.66
C ASN A 380 1.84 7.67 -12.97
N ASN A 381 1.31 8.68 -12.27
CA ASN A 381 1.78 10.05 -12.39
C ASN A 381 3.27 10.15 -12.04
N LEU A 382 3.67 9.61 -10.87
CA LEU A 382 5.06 9.64 -10.45
C LEU A 382 5.97 8.88 -11.43
N TYR A 383 5.52 7.73 -11.93
CA TYR A 383 6.26 6.95 -12.94
C TYR A 383 6.45 7.74 -14.23
N LEU A 384 5.40 8.37 -14.76
CA LEU A 384 5.47 9.17 -15.99
C LEU A 384 6.34 10.42 -15.81
N SER A 385 6.18 11.14 -14.70
CA SER A 385 6.99 12.31 -14.36
C SER A 385 8.48 11.97 -14.27
N LYS A 386 8.85 10.90 -13.55
CA LYS A 386 10.24 10.41 -13.44
C LYS A 386 10.85 10.02 -14.80
N ASN A 387 10.02 9.69 -15.79
CA ASN A 387 10.45 9.31 -17.15
C ASN A 387 10.26 10.44 -18.17
N GLY A 388 10.05 11.69 -17.73
CA GLY A 388 10.06 12.87 -18.59
C GLY A 388 8.76 13.13 -19.37
N CYS A 389 7.67 12.46 -19.03
CA CYS A 389 6.34 12.77 -19.57
C CYS A 389 5.69 13.89 -18.75
N ASN A 390 5.02 14.85 -19.40
CA ASN A 390 4.34 15.92 -18.67
C ASN A 390 3.02 15.41 -18.09
N VAL A 391 2.93 15.46 -16.77
CA VAL A 391 1.76 15.10 -15.98
C VAL A 391 1.67 16.10 -14.82
N PRO A 392 0.47 16.42 -14.32
CA PRO A 392 0.33 17.39 -13.24
C PRO A 392 1.12 17.00 -12.00
N LEU A 393 1.91 17.91 -11.45
CA LEU A 393 2.58 17.76 -10.18
C LEU A 393 1.57 17.42 -9.08
N ILE A 394 1.77 16.28 -8.41
CA ILE A 394 1.00 15.92 -7.22
C ILE A 394 1.57 16.69 -6.04
N ILE A 395 0.88 17.75 -5.62
CA ILE A 395 1.26 18.61 -4.49
C ILE A 395 1.12 17.84 -3.18
N HIS A 396 -0.01 17.15 -3.01
CA HIS A 396 -0.35 16.45 -1.77
C HIS A 396 -1.36 15.31 -1.99
N VAL A 397 -1.45 14.41 -1.01
CA VAL A 397 -2.39 13.28 -1.01
C VAL A 397 -3.00 13.19 0.39
N SER A 398 -4.29 12.90 0.48
CA SER A 398 -4.97 12.55 1.73
C SER A 398 -5.46 11.10 1.63
N PRO A 399 -4.68 10.10 2.07
CA PRO A 399 -5.03 8.70 1.84
C PRO A 399 -6.35 8.27 2.49
N LYS A 400 -6.66 8.71 3.73
CA LYS A 400 -7.92 8.37 4.40
C LYS A 400 -9.13 9.05 3.77
N GLU A 401 -9.00 10.30 3.34
CA GLU A 401 -10.06 11.04 2.63
C GLU A 401 -10.14 10.68 1.14
N ARG A 402 -9.15 9.96 0.62
CA ARG A 402 -9.00 9.59 -0.80
C ARG A 402 -9.02 10.82 -1.69
N LEU A 403 -8.18 11.79 -1.34
CA LEU A 403 -7.98 13.03 -2.08
C LEU A 403 -6.58 13.06 -2.69
N ILE A 404 -6.48 13.61 -3.89
CA ILE A 404 -5.21 14.04 -4.47
C ILE A 404 -5.29 15.51 -4.87
N PHE A 405 -4.26 16.26 -4.53
CA PHE A 405 -4.10 17.68 -4.84
C PHE A 405 -3.02 17.79 -5.91
N GLN A 406 -3.38 18.32 -7.07
CA GLN A 406 -2.53 18.45 -8.23
C GLN A 406 -2.43 19.91 -8.67
N GLU A 407 -1.34 20.28 -9.33
CA GLU A 407 -1.28 21.56 -10.01
C GLU A 407 -2.37 21.66 -11.08
N PHE A 408 -2.88 22.88 -11.29
CA PHE A 408 -3.74 23.16 -12.43
C PHE A 408 -2.89 23.36 -13.69
N ILE A 409 -3.26 22.70 -14.77
CA ILE A 409 -2.59 22.86 -16.07
C ILE A 409 -3.38 23.84 -16.92
N ASP A 410 -2.81 25.02 -17.17
CA ASP A 410 -3.32 25.97 -18.16
C ASP A 410 -3.09 25.42 -19.58
N GLY A 411 -4.12 25.53 -20.43
CA GLY A 411 -4.03 25.12 -21.82
C GLY A 411 -5.38 24.84 -22.45
N GLU A 412 -5.34 24.37 -23.69
CA GLU A 412 -6.53 23.97 -24.44
C GLU A 412 -6.64 22.44 -24.48
N SER A 413 -7.82 21.88 -24.21
CA SER A 413 -8.04 20.44 -24.34
C SER A 413 -7.93 19.98 -25.79
N LEU A 414 -7.41 18.79 -26.01
CA LEU A 414 -7.35 18.20 -27.34
C LEU A 414 -8.76 18.02 -27.94
N SER A 415 -9.78 17.77 -27.11
CA SER A 415 -11.17 17.71 -27.57
C SER A 415 -11.63 19.03 -28.21
N ASN A 416 -11.22 20.18 -27.69
CA ASN A 416 -11.55 21.49 -28.28
C ASN A 416 -10.76 21.74 -29.56
N ILE A 417 -9.47 21.37 -29.60
CA ILE A 417 -8.65 21.43 -30.82
C ILE A 417 -9.27 20.60 -31.94
N ILE A 418 -9.71 19.38 -31.63
CA ILE A 418 -10.35 18.48 -32.60
C ILE A 418 -11.70 19.02 -33.07
N LYS A 419 -12.51 19.61 -32.18
CA LYS A 419 -13.78 20.26 -32.55
C LYS A 419 -13.55 21.45 -33.49
N LYS A 420 -12.54 22.29 -33.21
CA LYS A 420 -12.15 23.41 -34.07
C LYS A 420 -11.77 22.90 -35.45
N LEU A 421 -10.87 21.91 -35.51
CA LEU A 421 -10.48 21.23 -36.73
C LEU A 421 -11.71 20.77 -37.54
N TYR A 422 -12.64 20.02 -36.93
CA TYR A 422 -13.84 19.53 -37.63
C TYR A 422 -14.84 20.61 -38.06
N SER A 423 -14.82 21.78 -37.41
CA SER A 423 -15.71 22.91 -37.71
C SER A 423 -15.11 23.88 -38.73
N SER A 424 -13.79 23.83 -38.96
CA SER A 424 -13.08 24.70 -39.89
C SER A 424 -13.31 24.27 -41.35
N ARG A 425 -13.49 25.26 -42.24
CA ARG A 425 -13.66 25.03 -43.69
C ARG A 425 -12.35 24.60 -44.38
N GLN A 426 -11.23 24.92 -43.78
CA GLN A 426 -9.89 24.57 -44.25
C GLN A 426 -9.08 23.98 -43.10
N ILE A 427 -8.05 23.21 -43.43
CA ILE A 427 -7.17 22.60 -42.45
C ILE A 427 -6.21 23.65 -41.93
N GLU A 428 -6.26 23.89 -40.63
CA GLU A 428 -5.31 24.76 -39.94
C GLU A 428 -4.03 23.96 -39.65
N PRO A 429 -2.88 24.30 -40.29
CA PRO A 429 -1.65 23.53 -40.16
C PRO A 429 -1.17 23.40 -38.71
N ASP A 430 -1.29 24.47 -37.92
CA ASP A 430 -0.86 24.51 -36.53
C ASP A 430 -1.65 23.53 -35.65
N LEU A 431 -2.96 23.39 -35.87
CA LEU A 431 -3.80 22.46 -35.12
C LEU A 431 -3.49 21.01 -35.50
N ILE A 432 -3.18 20.75 -36.77
CA ILE A 432 -2.73 19.42 -37.23
C ILE A 432 -1.38 19.06 -36.63
N GLU A 433 -0.45 20.01 -36.54
CA GLU A 433 0.85 19.77 -35.91
C GLU A 433 0.70 19.42 -34.42
N LYS A 434 -0.22 20.08 -33.69
CA LYS A 434 -0.55 19.69 -32.31
C LYS A 434 -1.04 18.24 -32.22
N VAL A 435 -1.89 17.79 -33.15
CA VAL A 435 -2.35 16.38 -33.20
C VAL A 435 -1.19 15.43 -33.48
N LYS A 436 -0.25 15.81 -34.35
CA LYS A 436 0.97 15.04 -34.60
C LYS A 436 1.82 14.93 -33.32
N GLN A 437 2.02 16.03 -32.61
CA GLN A 437 2.76 16.05 -31.34
C GLN A 437 2.12 15.17 -30.27
N VAL A 438 0.79 15.17 -30.14
CA VAL A 438 0.07 14.25 -29.25
C VAL A 438 0.38 12.79 -29.58
N GLY A 439 0.39 12.43 -30.87
CA GLY A 439 0.81 11.09 -31.30
C GLY A 439 2.21 10.74 -30.80
N GLY A 440 3.15 11.66 -30.95
CA GLY A 440 4.51 11.49 -30.47
C GLY A 440 4.64 11.29 -28.96
N GLU A 441 3.89 12.04 -28.17
CA GLU A 441 3.89 11.93 -26.71
C GLU A 441 3.24 10.64 -26.21
N ILE A 442 2.16 10.18 -26.84
CA ILE A 442 1.56 8.87 -26.52
C ILE A 442 2.54 7.74 -26.85
N ALA A 443 3.30 7.84 -27.96
CA ALA A 443 4.34 6.87 -28.27
C ALA A 443 5.43 6.82 -27.20
N LYS A 444 5.79 7.95 -26.60
CA LYS A 444 6.75 8.01 -25.47
C LYS A 444 6.20 7.23 -24.27
N VAL A 445 4.94 7.45 -23.90
CA VAL A 445 4.26 6.69 -22.82
C VAL A 445 4.27 5.19 -23.12
N HIS A 446 3.91 4.78 -24.35
CA HIS A 446 3.88 3.38 -24.74
C HIS A 446 5.25 2.70 -24.72
N ARG A 447 6.34 3.43 -25.01
CA ARG A 447 7.71 2.88 -24.89
C ARG A 447 8.12 2.57 -23.45
N LEU A 448 7.48 3.21 -22.46
CA LEU A 448 7.64 2.87 -21.05
C LEU A 448 6.87 1.60 -20.64
N ASN A 449 6.33 0.87 -21.63
CA ASN A 449 5.44 -0.27 -21.45
C ASN A 449 4.21 0.08 -20.60
N LEU A 450 3.66 1.29 -20.78
CA LEU A 450 2.46 1.76 -20.11
C LEU A 450 1.38 2.02 -21.15
N ALA A 451 0.13 1.66 -20.84
CA ALA A 451 -1.06 2.10 -21.57
C ALA A 451 -1.83 3.07 -20.66
N LEU A 452 -2.25 4.22 -21.18
CA LEU A 452 -3.01 5.27 -20.47
C LEU A 452 -4.41 4.79 -20.05
N GLY A 453 -5.06 4.04 -20.93
CA GLY A 453 -6.33 3.38 -20.71
C GLY A 453 -7.60 4.20 -20.74
N ASP A 454 -7.56 5.44 -20.31
CA ASP A 454 -8.61 6.43 -20.57
C ASP A 454 -8.05 7.53 -21.48
N CYS A 455 -7.64 7.14 -22.69
CA CYS A 455 -6.91 7.98 -23.64
C CYS A 455 -7.84 8.90 -24.44
N LYS A 456 -8.87 9.42 -23.78
CA LYS A 456 -9.82 10.36 -24.39
C LYS A 456 -9.18 11.72 -24.64
N PRO A 457 -9.61 12.45 -25.68
CA PRO A 457 -9.08 13.77 -25.99
C PRO A 457 -9.39 14.82 -24.90
N GLU A 458 -10.35 14.60 -24.00
CA GLU A 458 -10.57 15.44 -22.82
C GLU A 458 -9.47 15.32 -21.76
N ASN A 459 -8.77 14.18 -21.71
CA ASN A 459 -7.71 13.90 -20.74
C ASN A 459 -6.34 14.37 -21.23
N ILE A 460 -6.28 15.14 -22.32
CA ILE A 460 -5.04 15.65 -22.91
C ILE A 460 -5.15 17.17 -23.05
N ILE A 461 -4.21 17.90 -22.43
CA ILE A 461 -4.12 19.35 -22.53
C ILE A 461 -2.88 19.74 -23.35
N VAL A 462 -3.07 20.68 -24.27
CA VAL A 462 -1.98 21.36 -24.97
C VAL A 462 -1.73 22.68 -24.28
N GLY A 463 -0.59 22.78 -23.61
CA GLY A 463 -0.16 23.97 -22.89
C GLY A 463 0.14 25.15 -23.84
N PRO A 464 0.15 26.39 -23.34
CA PRO A 464 0.53 27.56 -24.13
C PRO A 464 1.94 27.48 -24.72
N ASP A 465 2.83 26.71 -24.07
CA ASP A 465 4.20 26.42 -24.51
C ASP A 465 4.28 25.26 -25.52
N GLY A 466 3.13 24.72 -25.96
CA GLY A 466 3.04 23.60 -26.88
C GLY A 466 3.26 22.24 -26.23
N LYS A 467 3.54 22.16 -24.92
CA LYS A 467 3.71 20.86 -24.25
C LYS A 467 2.38 20.13 -24.13
N ILE A 468 2.44 18.81 -24.31
CA ILE A 468 1.28 17.92 -24.14
C ILE A 468 1.31 17.36 -22.73
N TRP A 469 0.19 17.52 -22.02
CA TRP A 469 0.00 17.06 -20.65
C TRP A 469 -1.06 15.97 -20.60
N PHE A 470 -0.74 14.87 -19.93
CA PHE A 470 -1.69 13.78 -19.68
C PHE A 470 -2.36 13.93 -18.32
N LEU A 471 -3.68 13.89 -18.33
CA LEU A 471 -4.53 13.93 -17.15
C LEU A 471 -5.15 12.55 -16.92
N ASP A 472 -5.60 12.31 -15.69
CA ASP A 472 -6.39 11.15 -15.27
C ASP A 472 -5.75 9.79 -15.61
N LEU A 473 -4.81 9.39 -14.76
CA LEU A 473 -3.97 8.21 -14.88
C LEU A 473 -4.46 7.04 -14.00
N GLU A 474 -5.64 7.16 -13.39
CA GLU A 474 -6.21 6.11 -12.53
C GLU A 474 -6.52 4.80 -13.27
N GLN A 475 -6.65 4.85 -14.61
CA GLN A 475 -6.85 3.67 -15.47
C GLN A 475 -5.57 3.20 -16.16
N ALA A 476 -4.46 3.93 -16.01
CA ALA A 476 -3.22 3.56 -16.66
C ALA A 476 -2.64 2.27 -16.06
N GLU A 477 -2.05 1.43 -16.93
CA GLU A 477 -1.61 0.09 -16.58
C GLU A 477 -0.33 -0.30 -17.30
N LYS A 478 0.61 -0.87 -16.56
CA LYS A 478 1.87 -1.40 -17.10
C LYS A 478 1.62 -2.72 -17.83
N GLY A 479 2.10 -2.82 -19.07
CA GLY A 479 1.80 -3.94 -19.96
C GLY A 479 0.33 -3.99 -20.39
N GLY A 480 -0.41 -2.88 -20.24
CA GLY A 480 -1.80 -2.77 -20.65
C GLY A 480 -1.97 -2.73 -22.17
N ASP A 481 -3.23 -2.63 -22.60
CA ASP A 481 -3.59 -2.61 -24.02
C ASP A 481 -3.32 -1.23 -24.66
N GLN A 482 -2.14 -1.08 -25.27
CA GLN A 482 -1.74 0.16 -25.96
C GLN A 482 -2.49 0.39 -27.28
N ALA A 483 -3.01 -0.67 -27.91
CA ALA A 483 -3.81 -0.51 -29.13
C ALA A 483 -5.20 0.07 -28.81
N TRP A 484 -5.73 -0.24 -27.61
CA TRP A 484 -6.92 0.41 -27.08
C TRP A 484 -6.75 1.93 -26.98
N ASP A 485 -5.62 2.43 -26.47
CA ASP A 485 -5.41 3.89 -26.32
C ASP A 485 -5.51 4.63 -27.66
N LEU A 486 -4.91 4.06 -28.71
CA LEU A 486 -4.98 4.62 -30.06
C LEU A 486 -6.41 4.55 -30.62
N ALA A 487 -7.09 3.42 -30.41
CA ALA A 487 -8.47 3.24 -30.86
C ALA A 487 -9.42 4.21 -30.16
N GLU A 488 -9.31 4.32 -28.83
CA GLU A 488 -10.14 5.22 -28.02
C GLU A 488 -9.93 6.65 -28.46
N LEU A 489 -8.68 7.14 -28.52
CA LEU A 489 -8.42 8.51 -28.94
C LEU A 489 -9.01 8.80 -30.33
N LEU A 490 -8.71 7.95 -31.33
CA LEU A 490 -9.09 8.20 -32.71
C LEU A 490 -10.60 8.07 -32.93
N PHE A 491 -11.20 6.97 -32.50
CA PHE A 491 -12.62 6.72 -32.75
C PHE A 491 -13.51 7.57 -31.87
N TYR A 492 -13.16 7.81 -30.59
CA TYR A 492 -13.92 8.74 -29.75
C TYR A 492 -13.89 10.15 -30.32
N SER A 493 -12.74 10.61 -30.82
CA SER A 493 -12.61 11.90 -31.49
C SER A 493 -13.47 12.03 -32.75
N GLY A 494 -13.76 10.92 -33.42
CA GLY A 494 -14.66 10.89 -34.57
C GLY A 494 -16.10 11.33 -34.25
N HIS A 495 -16.53 11.23 -32.98
CA HIS A 495 -17.84 11.70 -32.52
C HIS A 495 -18.06 13.19 -32.81
N TYR A 496 -17.00 14.00 -32.70
CA TYR A 496 -17.10 15.45 -32.96
C TYR A 496 -17.19 15.79 -34.45
N GLY A 497 -16.89 14.84 -35.34
CA GLY A 497 -16.90 15.00 -36.79
C GLY A 497 -18.23 14.59 -37.44
N PHE A 498 -19.36 14.64 -36.73
CA PHE A 498 -20.65 14.10 -37.20
C PHE A 498 -21.06 14.62 -38.59
N LEU A 499 -20.79 15.90 -38.86
CA LEU A 499 -21.08 16.58 -40.14
C LEU A 499 -19.83 16.77 -41.02
N SER A 500 -18.68 16.22 -40.62
CA SER A 500 -17.41 16.45 -41.29
C SER A 500 -17.12 15.41 -42.37
N SER A 501 -16.26 15.77 -43.32
CA SER A 501 -15.90 14.88 -44.42
C SER A 501 -14.97 13.74 -43.96
N ALA A 502 -15.08 12.59 -44.63
CA ALA A 502 -14.17 11.47 -44.43
C ALA A 502 -12.70 11.85 -44.70
N ASP A 503 -12.44 12.75 -45.65
CA ASP A 503 -11.10 13.27 -45.94
C ASP A 503 -10.47 13.99 -44.74
N PHE A 504 -11.27 14.77 -44.02
CA PHE A 504 -10.79 15.48 -42.84
C PHE A 504 -10.41 14.52 -41.71
N ALA A 505 -11.26 13.52 -41.44
CA ALA A 505 -10.95 12.46 -40.48
C ALA A 505 -9.69 11.67 -40.87
N GLN A 506 -9.48 11.41 -42.16
CA GLN A 506 -8.24 10.76 -42.64
C GLN A 506 -7.01 11.61 -42.35
N LYS A 507 -7.08 12.92 -42.56
CA LYS A 507 -5.95 13.83 -42.35
C LYS A 507 -5.58 13.95 -40.88
N VAL A 508 -6.56 14.13 -39.98
CA VAL A 508 -6.34 14.13 -38.52
C VAL A 508 -5.72 12.81 -38.07
N THR A 509 -6.30 11.68 -38.51
CA THR A 509 -5.78 10.34 -38.18
C THR A 509 -4.35 10.15 -38.68
N LYS A 510 -4.06 10.59 -39.91
CA LYS A 510 -2.73 10.45 -40.51
C LYS A 510 -1.69 11.29 -39.77
N ALA A 511 -2.03 12.52 -39.37
CA ALA A 511 -1.14 13.36 -38.58
C ALA A 511 -0.78 12.70 -37.25
N PHE A 512 -1.80 12.23 -36.52
CA PHE A 512 -1.62 11.50 -35.26
C PHE A 512 -0.74 10.26 -35.43
N VAL A 513 -1.09 9.39 -36.38
CA VAL A 513 -0.37 8.14 -36.65
C VAL A 513 1.07 8.42 -37.06
N ASN A 514 1.31 9.40 -37.91
CA ASN A 514 2.67 9.77 -38.32
C ASN A 514 3.48 10.20 -37.10
N GLY A 515 2.96 11.09 -36.26
CA GLY A 515 3.65 11.51 -35.03
C GLY A 515 3.93 10.35 -34.08
N TYR A 516 2.96 9.45 -33.91
CA TYR A 516 3.11 8.25 -33.08
C TYR A 516 4.22 7.32 -33.60
N LEU A 517 4.26 7.05 -34.91
CA LEU A 517 5.27 6.18 -35.51
C LEU A 517 6.64 6.84 -35.58
N GLU A 518 6.74 8.12 -35.96
CA GLU A 518 7.99 8.89 -36.01
C GLU A 518 8.66 8.93 -34.63
N ALA A 519 7.86 9.01 -33.56
CA ALA A 519 8.38 8.96 -32.20
C ALA A 519 8.76 7.55 -31.75
N GLY A 520 8.60 6.50 -32.56
CA GLY A 520 8.96 5.11 -32.22
C GLY A 520 7.81 4.28 -31.65
N GLY A 521 6.56 4.66 -31.91
CA GLY A 521 5.38 3.87 -31.57
C GLY A 521 5.24 2.61 -32.43
N SER A 522 4.63 1.56 -31.86
CA SER A 522 4.48 0.28 -32.56
C SER A 522 3.49 0.34 -33.72
N VAL A 523 3.94 -0.02 -34.92
CA VAL A 523 3.11 -0.23 -36.12
C VAL A 523 2.03 -1.28 -35.85
N GLU A 524 2.33 -2.31 -35.06
CA GLU A 524 1.38 -3.36 -34.71
C GLU A 524 0.22 -2.81 -33.88
N ASN A 525 0.48 -1.91 -32.93
CA ASN A 525 -0.58 -1.25 -32.14
C ASN A 525 -1.51 -0.44 -33.04
N VAL A 526 -0.97 0.30 -34.03
CA VAL A 526 -1.81 1.06 -34.97
C VAL A 526 -2.67 0.13 -35.83
N LYS A 527 -2.11 -0.99 -36.31
CA LYS A 527 -2.88 -2.01 -37.03
C LYS A 527 -3.96 -2.64 -36.16
N LYS A 528 -3.65 -2.96 -34.90
CA LYS A 528 -4.60 -3.56 -33.94
C LYS A 528 -5.70 -2.60 -33.53
N ALA A 529 -5.46 -1.28 -33.53
CA ALA A 529 -6.46 -0.27 -33.19
C ALA A 529 -7.73 -0.40 -34.05
N ARG A 530 -7.62 -0.87 -35.30
CA ARG A 530 -8.78 -1.11 -36.19
C ARG A 530 -9.55 -2.41 -35.92
N SER A 531 -9.21 -3.14 -34.85
CA SER A 531 -9.88 -4.40 -34.53
C SER A 531 -11.39 -4.18 -34.34
N PRO A 532 -12.26 -5.06 -34.89
CA PRO A 532 -13.70 -4.97 -34.70
C PRO A 532 -14.11 -4.90 -33.22
N ARG A 533 -13.31 -5.49 -32.32
CA ARG A 533 -13.57 -5.47 -30.87
C ARG A 533 -13.52 -4.06 -30.26
N TYR A 534 -12.75 -3.14 -30.86
CA TYR A 534 -12.69 -1.74 -30.43
C TYR A 534 -13.69 -0.89 -31.18
N ILE A 535 -13.78 -1.02 -32.51
CA ILE A 535 -14.68 -0.21 -33.36
C ILE A 535 -16.13 -0.32 -32.90
N LYS A 536 -16.59 -1.53 -32.51
CA LYS A 536 -17.95 -1.75 -32.02
C LYS A 536 -18.33 -0.90 -30.79
N VAL A 537 -17.34 -0.46 -30.01
CA VAL A 537 -17.59 0.39 -28.83
C VAL A 537 -18.04 1.79 -29.28
N PHE A 538 -17.49 2.27 -30.39
CA PHE A 538 -17.69 3.63 -30.88
C PHE A 538 -18.79 3.75 -31.95
N SER A 539 -19.28 2.63 -32.49
CA SER A 539 -20.30 2.61 -33.55
C SER A 539 -21.64 3.22 -33.16
N PHE A 540 -21.91 3.41 -31.87
CA PHE A 540 -23.13 4.03 -31.38
C PHE A 540 -23.14 5.56 -31.49
N PHE A 541 -21.96 6.19 -31.52
CA PHE A 541 -21.85 7.66 -31.43
C PHE A 541 -20.91 8.26 -32.48
N THR A 542 -20.12 7.44 -33.17
CA THR A 542 -19.27 7.88 -34.28
C THR A 542 -19.86 7.41 -35.61
N PRO A 543 -20.06 8.31 -36.60
CA PRO A 543 -20.66 7.92 -37.87
C PRO A 543 -19.86 6.83 -38.62
N PRO A 544 -20.52 5.90 -39.31
CA PRO A 544 -19.85 4.80 -40.03
C PRO A 544 -18.80 5.28 -41.04
N HIS A 545 -19.06 6.37 -41.78
CA HIS A 545 -18.10 6.88 -42.76
C HIS A 545 -16.81 7.41 -42.10
N ILE A 546 -16.90 7.98 -40.90
CA ILE A 546 -15.75 8.43 -40.11
C ILE A 546 -14.98 7.23 -39.54
N LEU A 547 -15.68 6.23 -39.01
CA LEU A 547 -15.06 4.99 -38.54
C LEU A 547 -14.26 4.29 -39.65
N LEU A 548 -14.85 4.19 -40.85
CA LEU A 548 -14.19 3.61 -42.02
C LEU A 548 -12.99 4.44 -42.46
N ALA A 549 -13.11 5.78 -42.45
CA ALA A 549 -12.01 6.70 -42.77
C ALA A 549 -10.80 6.46 -41.85
N ILE A 550 -11.02 6.49 -40.53
CA ILE A 550 -9.99 6.24 -39.51
C ILE A 550 -9.37 4.85 -39.71
N SER A 551 -10.21 3.81 -39.80
CA SER A 551 -9.78 2.42 -39.98
C SER A 551 -8.93 2.22 -41.25
N SER A 552 -9.27 2.92 -42.34
CA SER A 552 -8.55 2.86 -43.60
C SER A 552 -7.12 3.42 -43.48
N VAL A 553 -6.93 4.51 -42.71
CA VAL A 553 -5.60 5.10 -42.48
C VAL A 553 -4.75 4.14 -41.66
N CYS A 554 -5.30 3.60 -40.57
CA CYS A 554 -4.60 2.63 -39.72
C CYS A 554 -4.19 1.34 -40.47
N GLY A 555 -4.95 0.95 -41.50
CA GLY A 555 -4.64 -0.20 -42.36
C GLY A 555 -3.56 0.04 -43.42
N LYS A 556 -3.41 1.28 -43.92
CA LYS A 556 -2.55 1.62 -45.07
C LYS A 556 -1.07 1.85 -44.74
N ILE A 557 -0.68 1.81 -43.47
CA ILE A 557 0.67 2.15 -42.98
C ILE A 557 1.78 1.25 -43.57
N ASN A 558 1.43 0.07 -44.08
CA ASN A 558 2.38 -0.89 -44.63
C ASN A 558 2.95 -0.55 -46.03
N VAL A 559 2.48 0.51 -46.72
CA VAL A 559 2.83 0.71 -48.15
C VAL A 559 3.99 1.70 -48.39
N LYS A 560 4.47 2.42 -47.36
CA LYS A 560 5.48 3.49 -47.56
C LYS A 560 6.78 3.39 -46.76
N LEU A 561 6.90 2.50 -45.79
CA LEU A 561 8.12 2.37 -44.98
C LEU A 561 9.12 1.33 -45.53
N GLU A 562 8.67 0.42 -46.41
CA GLU A 562 9.56 -0.53 -47.10
C GLU A 562 10.32 0.08 -48.29
N THR A 563 9.94 1.29 -48.74
CA THR A 563 10.58 1.95 -49.90
C THR A 563 11.69 2.94 -49.54
N ASN A 564 11.90 3.25 -48.25
CA ASN A 564 12.98 4.15 -47.79
C ASN A 564 14.12 3.44 -47.04
N ILE A 565 14.13 2.11 -47.06
CA ILE A 565 15.27 1.29 -46.61
C ILE A 565 15.68 0.40 -47.79
N LYS A 566 16.24 1.02 -48.83
CA LYS A 566 17.10 0.38 -49.82
C LYS A 566 18.28 1.28 -50.10
#